data_AF-A0A8D0KTW9-F1
#
_entry.id   AF-A0A8D0KTW9-F1
#
_cell.length_a   1.000
_cell.length_b   1.000
_cell.length_c   1.000
_cell.angle_alpha   90.00
_cell.angle_beta   90.00
_cell.angle_gamma   90.00
#
_symmetry.space_group_name_H-M   'P 1'
#
loop_
_entity.id
_entity.type
_entity.pdbx_description
1 polymer ?
#
loop_
_entity_poly.entity_id
_entity_poly.type
_entity_poly.pdbx_seq_one_letter_code
_entity_poly.pdbx_strand_id
1 'polypeptide(L)'
;MMDRHLDQLLMCAIYVMAKVTKEDRSFQNIMRCYRTQPQAKSHVYRSVLIKGRRRRCRSGSSDSSSQQNSPTDRTSRDSSPVMRSSSTLPVPHPSSAPPTPTRLTGANSDTEEEERGDLIQFYNNIYIEQIKEFALKYTSNAVS
;
A
#
# COMPACT_ATOMS: atom_id res chain seq x y z
N MET A 1 -14.28 -5.83 -6.33
CA MET A 1 -13.02 -6.61 -6.46
C MET A 1 -11.80 -5.75 -6.82
N MET A 2 -11.96 -4.44 -7.09
CA MET A 2 -10.80 -3.56 -7.29
C MET A 2 -9.89 -3.56 -6.04
N ASP A 3 -8.59 -3.56 -6.28
CA ASP A 3 -7.52 -3.49 -5.28
C ASP A 3 -7.39 -4.70 -4.33
N ARG A 4 -7.89 -5.89 -4.75
CA ARG A 4 -7.77 -7.14 -3.96
C ARG A 4 -7.11 -8.25 -4.76
N HIS A 5 -6.32 -9.09 -4.08
CA HIS A 5 -5.66 -10.23 -4.69
C HIS A 5 -6.64 -11.40 -4.84
N LEU A 6 -6.64 -12.08 -5.99
CA LEU A 6 -7.56 -13.20 -6.25
C LEU A 6 -7.46 -14.29 -5.16
N ASP A 7 -6.25 -14.67 -4.80
CA ASP A 7 -6.00 -15.68 -3.77
C ASP A 7 -6.58 -15.32 -2.39
N GLN A 8 -6.76 -14.04 -2.04
CA GLN A 8 -7.44 -13.65 -0.79
C GLN A 8 -8.90 -14.10 -0.81
N LEU A 9 -9.59 -13.83 -1.91
CA LEU A 9 -10.97 -14.22 -2.11
C LEU A 9 -11.10 -15.74 -2.18
N LEU A 10 -10.16 -16.42 -2.85
CA LEU A 10 -10.15 -17.88 -2.95
C LEU A 10 -9.95 -18.54 -1.58
N MET A 11 -8.96 -18.11 -0.80
CA MET A 11 -8.74 -18.66 0.55
C MET A 11 -9.94 -18.41 1.48
N CYS A 12 -10.56 -17.22 1.41
CA CYS A 12 -11.78 -16.92 2.16
C CYS A 12 -12.98 -17.76 1.69
N ALA A 13 -13.12 -18.00 0.39
CA ALA A 13 -14.17 -18.85 -0.17
C ALA A 13 -14.02 -20.30 0.30
N ILE A 14 -12.80 -20.85 0.27
CA ILE A 14 -12.50 -22.19 0.80
C ILE A 14 -12.89 -22.26 2.28
N TYR A 15 -12.51 -21.25 3.07
CA TYR A 15 -12.84 -21.24 4.49
C TYR A 15 -14.34 -21.18 4.76
N VAL A 16 -15.09 -20.31 4.07
CA VAL A 16 -16.54 -20.19 4.31
C VAL A 16 -17.27 -21.46 3.89
N MET A 17 -16.86 -22.08 2.78
CA MET A 17 -17.46 -23.32 2.30
C MET A 17 -17.17 -24.48 3.25
N ALA A 18 -15.93 -24.62 3.72
CA ALA A 18 -15.59 -25.59 4.75
C ALA A 18 -16.43 -25.38 6.02
N LYS A 19 -16.56 -24.12 6.47
CA LYS A 19 -17.34 -23.76 7.65
C LYS A 19 -18.84 -24.11 7.54
N VAL A 20 -19.50 -23.84 6.40
CA VAL A 20 -20.94 -24.15 6.24
C VAL A 20 -21.22 -25.62 5.96
N THR A 21 -20.25 -26.36 5.42
CA THR A 21 -20.33 -27.82 5.22
C THR A 21 -19.91 -28.62 6.46
N LYS A 22 -19.58 -27.95 7.56
CA LYS A 22 -19.08 -28.55 8.82
C LYS A 22 -17.77 -29.32 8.64
N GLU A 23 -16.98 -28.96 7.63
CA GLU A 23 -15.60 -29.42 7.50
C GLU A 23 -14.69 -28.41 8.22
N ASP A 24 -14.13 -28.81 9.37
CA ASP A 24 -13.29 -27.91 10.17
C ASP A 24 -11.91 -27.71 9.51
N ARG A 25 -11.83 -26.73 8.59
CA ARG A 25 -10.58 -26.26 8.00
C ARG A 25 -10.21 -24.91 8.57
N SER A 26 -9.15 -24.87 9.39
CA SER A 26 -8.61 -23.61 9.91
C SER A 26 -7.91 -22.81 8.82
N PHE A 27 -7.88 -21.48 8.98
CA PHE A 27 -7.06 -20.60 8.14
C PHE A 27 -5.59 -21.00 8.12
N GLN A 28 -5.06 -21.58 9.21
CA GLN A 28 -3.68 -22.07 9.25
C GLN A 28 -3.45 -23.21 8.25
N ASN A 29 -4.39 -24.16 8.13
CA ASN A 29 -4.31 -25.27 7.19
C ASN A 29 -4.41 -24.76 5.75
N ILE A 30 -5.34 -23.85 5.48
CA ILE A 30 -5.52 -23.22 4.16
C ILE A 30 -4.24 -22.46 3.78
N MET A 31 -3.68 -21.65 4.69
CA MET A 31 -2.43 -20.93 4.46
C MET A 31 -1.23 -21.86 4.28
N ARG A 32 -1.20 -23.03 4.94
CA ARG A 32 -0.14 -24.03 4.75
C ARG A 32 -0.13 -24.53 3.30
N CYS A 33 -1.29 -24.93 2.76
CA CYS A 33 -1.43 -25.35 1.38
C CYS A 33 -1.17 -24.20 0.39
N TYR A 34 -1.55 -22.97 0.74
CA TYR A 34 -1.28 -21.82 -0.11
C TYR A 34 0.23 -21.59 -0.30
N ARG A 35 1.02 -21.69 0.78
CA ARG A 35 2.48 -21.43 0.73
C ARG A 35 3.27 -22.40 -0.15
N THR A 36 2.71 -23.54 -0.52
CA THR A 36 3.37 -24.50 -1.42
C THR A 36 3.16 -24.17 -2.90
N GLN A 37 2.35 -23.16 -3.22
CA GLN A 37 2.09 -22.75 -4.60
C GLN A 37 3.21 -21.84 -5.13
N PRO A 38 3.60 -21.96 -6.42
CA PRO A 38 4.74 -21.25 -6.98
C PRO A 38 4.57 -19.72 -7.01
N GLN A 39 3.34 -19.22 -7.09
CA GLN A 39 3.00 -17.80 -7.08
C GLN A 39 2.75 -17.24 -5.68
N ALA A 40 2.83 -18.06 -4.63
CA ALA A 40 2.40 -17.67 -3.29
C ALA A 40 3.31 -16.59 -2.68
N LYS A 41 2.69 -15.49 -2.25
CA LYS A 41 3.42 -14.38 -1.61
C LYS A 41 2.85 -14.10 -0.23
N SER A 42 3.71 -13.92 0.76
CA SER A 42 3.30 -13.75 2.16
C SER A 42 2.44 -12.51 2.40
N HIS A 43 2.67 -11.42 1.65
CA HIS A 43 1.86 -10.20 1.75
C HIS A 43 0.39 -10.42 1.39
N VAL A 44 0.07 -11.46 0.60
CA VAL A 44 -1.29 -11.78 0.17
C VAL A 44 -2.19 -12.11 1.36
N TYR A 45 -1.66 -12.72 2.42
CA TYR A 45 -2.42 -13.03 3.64
C TYR A 45 -2.00 -12.23 4.88
N ARG A 46 -0.84 -11.55 4.86
CA ARG A 46 -0.37 -10.69 5.95
C ARG A 46 -0.79 -9.22 5.82
N SER A 47 -1.12 -8.76 4.62
CA SER A 47 -1.39 -7.35 4.33
C SER A 47 -2.52 -7.23 3.31
N VAL A 48 -3.73 -7.47 3.79
CA VAL A 48 -5.00 -7.42 3.06
C VAL A 48 -5.66 -6.07 3.29
N LEU A 49 -6.15 -5.46 2.21
CA LEU A 49 -6.85 -4.17 2.29
C LEU A 49 -8.17 -4.33 3.06
N ILE A 50 -8.28 -3.65 4.19
CA ILE A 50 -9.50 -3.59 5.00
C ILE A 50 -10.32 -2.38 4.58
N LYS A 51 -9.74 -1.19 4.67
CA LYS A 51 -10.41 0.04 4.30
C LYS A 51 -9.65 0.74 3.18
N GLY A 52 -10.28 0.83 2.01
CA GLY A 52 -9.77 1.65 0.93
C GLY A 52 -9.91 3.13 1.26
N ARG A 53 -9.01 3.96 0.73
CA ARG A 53 -9.13 5.42 0.77
C ARG A 53 -10.53 5.81 0.28
N ARG A 54 -11.29 6.60 1.03
CA ARG A 54 -12.45 7.28 0.44
C ARG A 54 -11.84 8.21 -0.59
N ARG A 55 -11.96 7.87 -1.88
CA ARG A 55 -11.70 8.85 -2.94
C ARG A 55 -12.72 9.96 -2.72
N ARG A 56 -12.38 10.99 -1.93
CA ARG A 56 -13.05 12.28 -2.02
C ARG A 56 -12.97 12.61 -3.50
N CYS A 57 -14.15 12.71 -4.11
CA CYS A 57 -14.31 13.06 -5.51
C CYS A 57 -13.33 14.18 -5.84
N ARG A 58 -12.69 14.10 -7.01
CA ARG A 58 -11.99 15.23 -7.61
C ARG A 58 -12.95 16.42 -7.62
N SER A 59 -12.88 17.28 -6.61
CA SER A 59 -13.32 18.66 -6.77
C SER A 59 -12.29 19.27 -7.70
N GLY A 60 -12.64 19.31 -8.99
CA GLY A 60 -11.88 20.04 -9.98
C GLY A 60 -11.80 21.49 -9.51
N SER A 61 -10.64 21.88 -9.00
CA SER A 61 -10.30 23.29 -8.88
C SER A 61 -10.02 23.76 -10.29
N SER A 62 -11.07 24.22 -10.96
CA SER A 62 -10.96 25.07 -12.12
C SER A 62 -10.30 26.36 -11.64
N ASP A 63 -9.03 26.56 -11.96
CA ASP A 63 -8.46 27.90 -11.91
C ASP A 63 -8.03 28.29 -13.32
N SER A 64 -8.89 29.09 -13.93
CA SER A 64 -8.66 29.75 -15.20
C SER A 64 -9.03 31.21 -15.04
N SER A 65 -7.99 32.06 -15.03
CA SER A 65 -7.92 33.50 -15.37
C SER A 65 -7.12 34.25 -14.31
N SER A 66 -6.27 35.24 -14.56
CA SER A 66 -5.60 35.78 -15.75
C SER A 66 -4.75 36.97 -15.24
N GLN A 67 -3.70 37.33 -15.99
CA GLN A 67 -2.97 38.62 -15.94
C GLN A 67 -2.03 38.86 -14.73
N GLN A 68 -0.89 39.56 -14.82
CA GLN A 68 -0.04 40.12 -15.89
C GLN A 68 1.25 40.63 -15.19
N ASN A 69 2.34 40.77 -15.95
CA ASN A 69 3.50 41.67 -15.79
C ASN A 69 4.88 41.00 -15.71
N SER A 70 5.59 41.07 -16.84
CA SER A 70 7.06 41.05 -16.95
C SER A 70 7.65 42.40 -16.48
N PRO A 71 8.97 42.53 -16.22
CA PRO A 71 9.93 42.63 -17.34
C PRO A 71 11.32 41.97 -17.11
N THR A 72 11.84 41.47 -18.23
CA THR A 72 13.26 41.40 -18.66
C THR A 72 14.39 41.37 -17.64
N ASP A 73 15.26 40.35 -17.71
CA ASP A 73 16.65 40.63 -18.06
C ASP A 73 17.31 39.52 -18.89
N ARG A 74 18.29 39.95 -19.66
CA ARG A 74 18.81 39.36 -20.89
C ARG A 74 20.21 38.87 -20.59
N THR A 75 20.60 37.69 -21.08
CA THR A 75 21.91 37.47 -21.72
C THR A 75 22.04 36.02 -22.17
N SER A 76 22.02 35.89 -23.49
CA SER A 76 22.53 34.75 -24.26
C SER A 76 24.05 34.74 -24.28
N ARG A 77 24.61 33.58 -24.67
CA ARG A 77 25.98 33.32 -25.17
C ARG A 77 26.93 32.83 -24.09
N ASP A 78 27.85 31.92 -24.33
CA ASP A 78 28.22 31.06 -25.46
C ASP A 78 29.48 30.30 -24.98
N SER A 79 29.81 29.22 -25.66
CA SER A 79 31.17 28.67 -25.78
C SER A 79 31.75 27.78 -24.67
N SER A 80 32.28 26.66 -25.17
CA SER A 80 32.80 25.45 -24.52
C SER A 80 34.29 25.59 -24.10
N PRO A 81 35.02 24.48 -23.90
CA PRO A 81 35.73 24.07 -22.68
C PRO A 81 37.22 24.49 -22.66
N VAL A 82 38.01 24.14 -21.62
CA VAL A 82 39.45 23.75 -21.68
C VAL A 82 40.09 23.60 -20.28
N MET A 83 40.73 22.44 -20.07
CA MET A 83 41.97 22.11 -19.32
C MET A 83 42.38 22.91 -18.06
N ARG A 84 42.76 22.20 -16.98
CA ARG A 84 44.16 21.76 -16.68
C ARG A 84 44.39 21.55 -15.17
N SER A 85 45.12 20.48 -14.86
CA SER A 85 45.48 19.89 -13.56
C SER A 85 46.36 20.72 -12.62
N SER A 86 46.35 20.44 -11.29
CA SER A 86 47.55 20.00 -10.51
C SER A 86 47.39 20.02 -8.96
N SER A 87 47.49 18.83 -8.36
CA SER A 87 48.38 18.40 -7.24
C SER A 87 48.36 18.98 -5.80
N THR A 88 48.43 18.03 -4.84
CA THR A 88 49.17 17.98 -3.54
C THR A 88 48.41 18.25 -2.21
N LEU A 89 48.25 17.19 -1.39
CA LEU A 89 47.91 17.14 0.07
C LEU A 89 49.11 17.65 0.93
N PRO A 90 49.08 17.88 2.30
CA PRO A 90 48.26 17.23 3.37
C PRO A 90 47.93 17.99 4.72
N VAL A 91 46.91 17.49 5.49
CA VAL A 91 46.86 17.26 7.00
C VAL A 91 46.63 18.49 7.97
N PRO A 92 46.13 18.39 9.24
CA PRO A 92 44.88 17.83 9.86
C PRO A 92 44.23 18.77 10.96
N HIS A 93 43.21 18.29 11.73
CA HIS A 93 42.68 18.74 13.06
C HIS A 93 41.21 19.28 13.10
N PRO A 94 40.51 19.33 14.27
CA PRO A 94 39.91 18.21 15.01
C PRO A 94 38.41 18.44 15.38
N SER A 95 37.76 17.43 15.95
CA SER A 95 36.54 17.45 16.77
C SER A 95 35.55 18.63 16.66
N SER A 96 34.35 18.37 16.12
CA SER A 96 33.11 18.82 16.75
C SER A 96 31.95 17.90 16.37
N ALA A 97 31.21 17.48 17.39
CA ALA A 97 30.12 16.51 17.34
C ALA A 97 28.99 16.90 16.35
N PRO A 98 28.20 15.93 15.85
CA PRO A 98 27.01 16.26 15.07
C PRO A 98 25.93 16.88 15.97
N PRO A 99 25.28 17.98 15.58
CA PRO A 99 24.06 18.40 16.25
C PRO A 99 22.94 17.38 15.97
N THR A 100 22.26 17.07 17.06
CA THR A 100 21.08 16.23 17.32
C THR A 100 19.96 16.33 16.26
N PRO A 101 19.02 15.36 16.21
CA PRO A 101 18.08 15.20 15.12
C PRO A 101 17.02 16.30 15.15
N THR A 102 16.83 16.96 14.03
CA THR A 102 15.70 17.86 13.80
C THR A 102 14.41 17.04 13.78
N ARG A 103 13.78 16.95 14.95
CA ARG A 103 12.42 16.47 15.15
C ARG A 103 11.45 17.53 14.62
N LEU A 104 11.16 17.51 13.32
CA LEU A 104 10.05 18.26 12.75
C LEU A 104 8.76 17.48 12.94
N THR A 105 8.05 17.88 13.99
CA THR A 105 6.64 17.61 14.25
C THR A 105 5.78 18.25 13.15
N GLY A 106 4.78 17.52 12.66
CA GLY A 106 3.51 18.13 12.24
C GLY A 106 3.39 18.51 10.76
N ALA A 107 3.27 17.51 9.89
CA ALA A 107 2.29 17.61 8.81
C ALA A 107 1.15 16.66 9.19
N ASN A 108 0.01 17.22 9.56
CA ASN A 108 -1.25 16.47 9.67
C ASN A 108 -1.57 15.96 8.27
N SER A 109 -1.05 14.80 7.94
CA SER A 109 -1.43 14.08 6.74
C SER A 109 -2.82 13.50 7.04
N ASP A 110 -3.84 14.28 6.68
CA ASP A 110 -5.21 13.80 6.40
C ASP A 110 -5.19 12.89 5.14
N THR A 111 -4.09 12.14 4.95
CA THR A 111 -4.06 10.91 4.20
C THR A 111 -4.79 9.91 5.08
N GLU A 112 -6.03 9.63 4.74
CA GLU A 112 -6.65 8.36 5.11
C GLU A 112 -5.70 7.25 4.64
N GLU A 113 -4.79 6.82 5.52
CA GLU A 113 -3.88 5.72 5.27
C GLU A 113 -4.74 4.49 4.99
N GLU A 114 -4.39 3.76 3.93
CA GLU A 114 -5.06 2.50 3.62
C GLU A 114 -4.89 1.56 4.80
N GLU A 115 -6.00 1.24 5.48
CA GLU A 115 -5.96 0.33 6.61
C GLU A 115 -5.79 -1.08 6.07
N ARG A 116 -4.64 -1.68 6.40
CA ARG A 116 -4.31 -3.06 6.04
C ARG A 116 -4.26 -3.94 7.27
N GLY A 117 -4.89 -5.10 7.17
CA GLY A 117 -4.95 -6.12 8.20
C GLY A 117 -4.52 -7.48 7.65
N ASP A 118 -4.57 -8.52 8.48
CA ASP A 118 -4.37 -9.89 8.00
C ASP A 118 -5.63 -10.45 7.30
N LEU A 119 -5.48 -11.63 6.70
CA LEU A 119 -6.57 -12.31 6.00
C LEU A 119 -7.76 -12.66 6.91
N ILE A 120 -7.50 -12.90 8.20
CA ILE A 120 -8.53 -13.27 9.17
C ILE A 120 -9.36 -12.03 9.52
N GLN A 121 -8.70 -10.90 9.76
CA GLN A 121 -9.35 -9.59 9.95
C GLN A 121 -10.19 -9.23 8.72
N PHE A 122 -9.65 -9.42 7.52
CA PHE A 122 -10.40 -9.22 6.28
C PHE A 122 -11.64 -10.12 6.19
N TYR A 123 -11.49 -11.40 6.52
CA TYR A 123 -12.60 -12.34 6.50
C TYR A 123 -13.72 -11.92 7.46
N ASN A 124 -13.36 -11.60 8.71
CA ASN A 124 -14.29 -11.29 9.78
C ASN A 124 -15.01 -9.95 9.57
N ASN A 125 -14.32 -8.94 9.05
CA ASN A 125 -14.83 -7.57 9.01
C ASN A 125 -15.46 -7.20 7.65
N ILE A 126 -15.21 -7.98 6.59
CA ILE A 126 -15.61 -7.58 5.22
C ILE A 126 -16.20 -8.75 4.45
N TYR A 127 -15.44 -9.85 4.35
CA TYR A 127 -15.85 -10.93 3.45
C TYR A 127 -17.12 -11.61 3.93
N ILE A 128 -17.21 -11.90 5.23
CA ILE A 128 -18.36 -12.61 5.80
C ILE A 128 -19.64 -11.80 5.69
N GLU A 129 -19.59 -10.49 5.89
CA GLU A 129 -20.77 -9.61 5.77
C GLU A 129 -21.41 -9.72 4.38
N GLN A 130 -20.59 -9.81 3.34
CA GLN A 130 -21.05 -9.87 1.96
C GLN A 130 -21.50 -11.27 1.53
N ILE A 131 -20.84 -12.33 2.01
CA ILE A 131 -21.06 -13.70 1.51
C ILE A 131 -22.01 -14.53 2.38
N LYS A 132 -22.30 -14.09 3.62
CA LYS A 132 -23.02 -14.92 4.62
C LYS A 132 -24.35 -15.45 4.09
N GLU A 133 -25.20 -14.60 3.52
CA GLU A 133 -26.51 -15.01 3.01
C GLU A 133 -26.39 -16.01 1.86
N PHE A 134 -25.39 -15.84 1.00
CA PHE A 134 -25.09 -16.78 -0.07
C PHE A 134 -24.60 -18.12 0.48
N ALA A 135 -23.64 -18.10 1.41
CA ALA A 135 -23.03 -19.29 1.98
C ALA A 135 -24.04 -20.14 2.77
N LEU A 136 -25.01 -19.51 3.44
CA LEU A 136 -26.05 -20.21 4.20
C LEU A 136 -26.92 -21.14 3.33
N LYS A 137 -27.03 -20.90 2.02
CA LYS A 137 -27.75 -21.78 1.08
C LYS A 137 -27.13 -23.18 0.97
N TYR A 138 -25.88 -23.34 1.39
CA TYR A 138 -25.15 -24.62 1.33
C TYR A 138 -25.14 -25.38 2.66
N THR A 139 -25.76 -24.82 3.71
CA THR A 139 -25.87 -25.50 5.02
C THR A 139 -26.85 -26.68 5.00
N SER A 140 -27.85 -26.65 4.12
CA SER A 140 -28.92 -27.66 4.02
C SER A 140 -28.55 -28.88 3.18
N ASN A 141 -27.52 -28.79 2.33
CA ASN A 141 -27.17 -29.85 1.37
C ASN A 141 -25.97 -30.71 1.81
N ALA A 142 -25.40 -30.46 2.99
CA ALA A 142 -24.27 -31.22 3.52
C ALA A 142 -24.68 -32.56 4.18
N VAL A 143 -25.98 -32.86 4.22
CA VAL A 143 -26.53 -34.12 4.75
C VAL A 143 -27.54 -34.66 3.73
N SER A 144 -27.05 -35.33 2.70
CA SER A 144 -27.83 -36.22 1.83
C SER A 144 -26.93 -37.35 1.35
#